data_AF-A0A3B0T574-F1
#
_entry.id   AF-A0A3B0T574-F1
#
_cell.length_a   1.000
_cell.length_b   1.000
_cell.length_c   1.000
_cell.angle_alpha   90.00
_cell.angle_beta   90.00
_cell.angle_gamma   90.00
#
_symmetry.space_group_name_H-M   'P 1'
#
loop_
_entity.id
_entity.type
_entity.pdbx_description
1 polymer ?
#
loop_
_entity_poly.entity_id
_entity_poly.type
_entity_poly.pdbx_seq_one_letter_code
_entity_poly.pdbx_strand_id
1 'polypeptide(L)'
;MGSPERPPSSPIAQGPRQTIPPAIRTVFVFALLYLFLVGVKMLEGGIKGLGSDTAGGLFDGITSPLAALFVGILATVLVQSSSVTTSTIVGLVATGVLPIETAVPMVMGANIGTTITNTIVSLAHARKSDEFRLAFAAATMHDFFNVI
;
A
#
# COMPACT_ATOMS: atom_id res chain seq x y z
N MET A 1 3.57 -17.85 51.23
CA MET A 1 2.54 -17.92 50.16
C MET A 1 1.67 -16.68 50.30
N GLY A 2 2.03 -15.60 49.60
CA GLY A 2 1.34 -14.32 49.72
C GLY A 2 1.73 -13.48 48.51
N SER A 3 1.00 -13.66 47.42
CA SER A 3 1.18 -12.89 46.20
C SER A 3 0.84 -11.42 46.50
N PRO A 4 1.67 -10.44 46.11
CA PRO A 4 1.32 -9.04 46.28
C PRO A 4 0.07 -8.73 45.46
N GLU A 5 -0.97 -8.22 46.13
CA GLU A 5 -2.20 -7.76 45.51
C GLU A 5 -1.89 -6.64 44.50
N ARG A 6 -2.32 -6.81 43.25
CA ARG A 6 -2.20 -5.76 42.24
C ARG A 6 -3.12 -4.59 42.63
N PRO A 7 -2.67 -3.34 42.49
CA PRO A 7 -3.53 -2.19 42.74
C PRO A 7 -4.77 -2.24 41.82
N PRO A 8 -5.93 -1.75 42.30
CA PRO A 8 -7.14 -1.68 41.49
C PRO A 8 -6.87 -0.83 40.25
N SER A 9 -7.07 -1.42 39.07
CA SER A 9 -7.03 -0.71 37.80
C SER A 9 -7.99 0.47 37.87
N SER A 10 -7.47 1.68 37.68
CA SER A 10 -8.28 2.89 37.62
C SER A 10 -9.40 2.72 36.59
N PRO A 11 -10.61 3.23 36.85
CA PRO A 11 -11.62 3.38 35.82
C PRO A 11 -11.11 4.48 34.89
N ILE A 12 -10.35 4.11 33.85
CA ILE A 12 -10.15 4.98 32.70
C ILE A 12 -11.56 5.24 32.17
N ALA A 13 -12.07 6.44 32.40
CA ALA A 13 -13.33 6.89 31.85
C ALA A 13 -13.19 6.83 30.33
N GLN A 14 -13.65 5.73 29.74
CA GLN A 14 -13.72 5.56 28.30
C GLN A 14 -14.74 6.58 27.81
N GLY A 15 -14.26 7.68 27.22
CA GLY A 15 -15.12 8.68 26.59
C GLY A 15 -16.06 8.03 25.55
N PRO A 16 -17.14 8.70 25.15
CA PRO A 16 -18.12 8.12 24.22
C PRO A 16 -17.41 7.62 22.96
N ARG A 17 -17.43 6.30 22.72
CA ARG A 17 -16.95 5.74 21.45
C ARG A 17 -17.88 6.26 20.36
N GLN A 18 -17.46 7.30 19.66
CA GLN A 18 -18.15 7.77 18.46
C GLN A 18 -17.96 6.72 17.37
N THR A 19 -18.91 5.78 17.29
CA THR A 19 -18.93 4.76 16.24
C THR A 19 -19.71 5.30 15.05
N ILE A 20 -19.06 5.39 13.89
CA ILE A 20 -19.73 5.74 12.64
C ILE A 20 -20.77 4.65 12.35
N PRO A 21 -22.04 5.00 12.08
CA PRO A 21 -23.06 4.03 11.72
C PRO A 21 -22.62 3.17 10.52
N PRO A 22 -22.85 1.84 10.53
CA PRO A 22 -22.35 0.95 9.49
C PRO A 22 -22.86 1.33 8.09
N ALA A 23 -24.09 1.86 7.97
CA ALA A 23 -24.63 2.35 6.70
C ALA A 23 -23.81 3.52 6.11
N ILE A 24 -23.43 4.49 6.96
CA ILE A 24 -22.61 5.64 6.53
C ILE A 24 -21.22 5.16 6.11
N ARG A 25 -20.64 4.20 6.85
CA ARG A 25 -19.35 3.60 6.49
C ARG A 25 -19.39 2.92 5.12
N THR A 26 -20.44 2.15 4.84
CA THR A 26 -20.61 1.47 3.55
C THR A 26 -20.75 2.46 2.40
N VAL A 27 -21.61 3.47 2.54
CA VAL A 27 -21.78 4.52 1.51
C VAL A 27 -20.46 5.26 1.26
N PHE A 28 -19.72 5.58 2.31
CA PHE A 28 -18.44 6.26 2.21
C PHE A 28 -17.38 5.42 1.46
N VAL A 29 -17.32 4.11 1.71
CA VAL A 29 -16.42 3.20 0.97
C VAL A 29 -16.76 3.18 -0.52
N PHE A 30 -18.04 3.05 -0.89
CA PHE A 30 -18.45 3.08 -2.29
C PHE A 30 -18.17 4.42 -2.96
N ALA A 31 -18.35 5.55 -2.26
CA ALA A 31 -18.02 6.87 -2.77
C ALA A 31 -16.51 7.04 -3.02
N LEU A 32 -15.66 6.55 -2.11
CA LEU A 32 -14.21 6.55 -2.27
C LEU A 32 -13.76 5.66 -3.44
N LEU A 33 -14.33 4.46 -3.57
CA LEU A 33 -14.05 3.58 -4.71
C LEU A 33 -14.46 4.24 -6.03
N TYR A 34 -15.63 4.87 -6.08
CA TYR A 34 -16.08 5.59 -7.26
C TYR A 34 -15.12 6.75 -7.63
N LEU A 35 -14.74 7.56 -6.64
CA LEU A 35 -13.78 8.66 -6.85
C LEU A 35 -12.43 8.16 -7.34
N PHE A 36 -11.95 7.05 -6.77
CA PHE A 36 -10.71 6.39 -7.20
C PHE A 36 -10.78 5.94 -8.66
N LEU A 37 -11.85 5.25 -9.05
CA LEU A 37 -12.05 4.80 -10.44
C LEU A 37 -12.16 5.97 -11.43
N VAL A 38 -12.82 7.06 -11.03
CA VAL A 38 -12.85 8.30 -11.82
C VAL A 38 -11.45 8.88 -11.99
N GLY A 39 -10.65 8.93 -10.93
CA GLY A 39 -9.27 9.37 -10.98
C GLY A 39 -8.43 8.55 -11.97
N VAL A 40 -8.57 7.22 -11.95
CA VAL A 40 -7.89 6.32 -12.91
C VAL A 40 -8.32 6.62 -14.36
N LYS A 41 -9.61 6.87 -14.61
CA LYS A 41 -10.09 7.29 -15.95
C LYS A 41 -9.55 8.65 -16.38
N MET A 42 -9.40 9.60 -15.46
CA MET A 42 -8.79 10.89 -15.79
C MET A 42 -7.30 10.74 -16.10
N LEU A 43 -6.59 9.87 -15.39
CA LEU A 43 -5.20 9.53 -15.66
C LEU A 43 -5.04 8.86 -17.03
N GLU A 44 -5.92 7.91 -17.37
CA GLU A 44 -6.01 7.31 -18.71
C GLU A 44 -6.18 8.38 -19.79
N GLY A 45 -7.12 9.32 -19.60
CA GLY A 45 -7.35 10.43 -20.51
C GLY A 45 -6.15 11.37 -20.63
N GLY A 46 -5.47 11.66 -19.52
CA GLY A 46 -4.25 12.48 -19.49
C GLY A 46 -3.09 11.82 -20.24
N ILE A 47 -2.85 10.52 -20.02
CA ILE A 47 -1.81 9.76 -20.71
C ILE A 47 -2.10 9.66 -22.21
N LYS A 48 -3.36 9.40 -22.60
CA LYS A 48 -3.78 9.44 -24.01
C LYS A 48 -3.62 10.83 -24.63
N GLY A 49 -3.86 11.89 -23.86
CA GLY A 49 -3.68 13.28 -24.28
C GLY A 49 -2.22 13.72 -24.47
N LEU A 50 -1.26 13.02 -23.87
CA LEU A 50 0.17 13.24 -24.08
C LEU A 50 0.68 12.69 -25.42
N GLY A 51 -0.17 12.01 -26.19
CA GLY A 51 0.15 11.38 -27.47
C GLY A 51 0.29 9.87 -27.32
N SER A 52 -0.48 9.09 -28.10
CA SER A 52 -0.43 7.62 -28.11
C SER A 52 0.98 7.08 -28.33
N ASP A 53 1.78 7.79 -29.12
CA ASP A 53 3.15 7.39 -29.47
C ASP A 53 4.13 7.65 -28.31
N THR A 54 3.84 8.65 -27.47
CA THR A 54 4.65 9.00 -26.30
C THR A 54 4.28 8.14 -25.09
N ALA A 55 2.98 7.85 -24.91
CA ALA A 55 2.50 6.90 -23.92
C ALA A 55 3.01 5.48 -24.21
N GLY A 56 2.89 5.04 -25.47
CA GLY A 56 3.49 3.79 -25.95
C GLY A 56 5.00 3.77 -25.72
N GLY A 57 5.73 4.82 -26.11
CA GLY A 57 7.17 4.93 -25.90
C GLY A 57 7.62 4.94 -24.43
N LEU A 58 6.81 5.49 -23.52
CA LEU A 58 7.11 5.49 -22.08
C LEU A 58 7.03 4.07 -21.50
N PHE A 59 6.06 3.27 -21.95
CA PHE A 59 5.89 1.88 -21.52
C PHE A 59 6.75 0.89 -22.31
N ASP A 60 7.06 1.18 -23.59
CA ASP A 60 8.06 0.46 -24.39
C ASP A 60 9.47 0.64 -23.82
N GLY A 61 9.76 1.78 -23.18
CA GLY A 61 10.97 1.99 -22.38
C GLY A 61 11.05 1.11 -21.13
N ILE A 62 9.92 0.58 -20.66
CA ILE A 62 9.82 -0.44 -19.61
C ILE A 62 9.76 -1.83 -20.27
N THR A 63 10.69 -2.08 -21.19
CA THR A 63 10.82 -3.38 -21.87
C THR A 63 11.42 -4.46 -20.98
N SER A 64 12.06 -4.08 -19.87
CA SER A 64 12.62 -5.02 -18.92
C SER A 64 11.71 -5.21 -17.69
N PRO A 65 11.39 -6.47 -17.32
CA PRO A 65 10.68 -6.78 -16.08
C PRO A 65 11.34 -6.16 -14.83
N LEU A 66 12.66 -5.97 -14.86
CA LEU A 66 13.42 -5.28 -13.81
C LEU A 66 13.03 -3.79 -13.68
N ALA A 67 12.89 -3.06 -14.78
CA ALA A 67 12.47 -1.66 -14.74
C ALA A 67 11.05 -1.53 -14.19
N ALA A 68 10.12 -2.41 -14.62
CA ALA A 68 8.75 -2.45 -14.10
C ALA A 68 8.72 -2.72 -12.59
N LEU A 69 9.58 -3.62 -12.11
CA LEU A 69 9.75 -3.90 -10.68
C LEU A 69 10.25 -2.67 -9.91
N PHE A 70 11.25 -1.93 -10.42
CA PHE A 70 11.71 -0.69 -9.76
C PHE A 70 10.64 0.40 -9.74
N VAL A 71 9.84 0.53 -10.80
CA VAL A 71 8.69 1.45 -10.81
C VAL A 71 7.69 1.08 -9.71
N GLY A 72 7.41 -0.21 -9.53
CA GLY A 72 6.57 -0.71 -8.44
C GLY A 72 7.14 -0.39 -7.05
N ILE A 73 8.44 -0.61 -6.85
CA ILE A 73 9.13 -0.28 -5.59
C ILE A 73 8.99 1.22 -5.30
N LEU A 74 9.33 2.07 -6.27
CA LEU A 74 9.30 3.52 -6.11
C LEU A 74 7.87 4.01 -5.85
N ALA A 75 6.88 3.50 -6.58
CA ALA A 75 5.48 3.85 -6.36
C ALA A 75 5.03 3.50 -4.94
N THR A 76 5.34 2.31 -4.42
CA THR A 76 5.01 1.96 -3.04
C THR A 76 5.79 2.77 -2.03
N VAL A 77 7.07 3.08 -2.27
CA VAL A 77 7.84 3.92 -1.34
C VAL A 77 7.25 5.34 -1.29
N LEU A 78 6.76 5.88 -2.41
CA LEU A 78 6.12 7.21 -2.42
C LEU A 78 4.73 7.19 -1.77
N VAL A 79 3.92 6.17 -2.07
CA VAL A 79 2.54 6.05 -1.59
C VAL A 79 2.48 5.46 -0.17
N GLN A 80 3.54 4.80 0.29
CA GLN A 80 3.67 4.10 1.58
C GLN A 80 2.61 3.00 1.83
N SER A 81 1.84 2.63 0.80
CA SER A 81 0.82 1.62 0.87
C SER A 81 0.91 0.74 -0.36
N SER A 82 1.33 -0.52 -0.18
CA SER A 82 1.33 -1.51 -1.25
C SER A 82 -0.07 -1.77 -1.77
N SER A 83 -1.09 -1.81 -0.91
CA SER A 83 -2.49 -2.06 -1.31
C SER A 83 -3.06 -0.97 -2.22
N VAL A 84 -2.76 0.31 -1.94
CA VAL A 84 -3.16 1.42 -2.82
C VAL A 84 -2.39 1.36 -4.14
N THR A 85 -1.10 1.05 -4.07
CA THR A 85 -0.22 0.93 -5.25
C THR A 85 -0.68 -0.19 -6.18
N THR A 86 -0.91 -1.39 -5.66
CA THR A 86 -1.39 -2.54 -6.45
C THR A 86 -2.78 -2.31 -7.02
N SER A 87 -3.70 -1.70 -6.26
CA SER A 87 -5.04 -1.35 -6.76
C SER A 87 -4.98 -0.36 -7.92
N THR A 88 -4.02 0.58 -7.88
CA THR A 88 -3.80 1.54 -8.98
C THR A 88 -3.23 0.84 -10.21
N ILE A 89 -2.26 -0.07 -10.04
CA ILE A 89 -1.70 -0.87 -11.14
C ILE A 89 -2.80 -1.72 -11.81
N VAL A 90 -3.63 -2.40 -11.01
CA VAL A 90 -4.77 -3.18 -11.52
C VAL A 90 -5.79 -2.28 -12.23
N GLY A 91 -6.04 -1.08 -11.71
CA GLY A 91 -6.88 -0.08 -12.38
C GLY A 91 -6.34 0.33 -13.75
N LEU A 92 -5.02 0.54 -13.87
CA LEU A 92 -4.36 0.88 -15.14
C LEU A 92 -4.42 -0.27 -16.14
N VAL A 93 -4.28 -1.52 -15.69
CA VAL A 93 -4.50 -2.72 -16.52
C VAL A 93 -5.95 -2.78 -17.03
N ALA A 94 -6.93 -2.49 -16.15
CA ALA A 94 -8.34 -2.50 -16.53
C ALA A 94 -8.70 -1.44 -17.58
N THR A 95 -7.96 -0.33 -17.64
CA THR A 95 -8.10 0.69 -18.70
C THR A 95 -7.39 0.36 -20.01
N GLY A 96 -6.59 -0.71 -20.03
CA GLY A 96 -5.78 -1.11 -21.19
C GLY A 96 -4.55 -0.23 -21.44
N VAL A 97 -4.23 0.67 -20.50
CA VAL A 97 -3.04 1.55 -20.59
C VAL A 97 -1.77 0.78 -20.25
N LEU A 98 -1.85 -0.18 -19.33
CA LEU A 98 -0.71 -0.99 -18.89
C LEU A 98 -0.91 -2.46 -19.28
N PRO A 99 0.01 -3.07 -20.05
CA PRO A 99 -0.04 -4.50 -20.35
C PRO A 99 0.20 -5.34 -19.08
N ILE A 100 -0.40 -6.53 -19.03
CA ILE A 100 -0.33 -7.43 -17.87
C ILE A 100 1.12 -7.88 -17.63
N GLU A 101 1.89 -8.08 -18.71
CA GLU A 101 3.30 -8.49 -18.65
C GLU A 101 4.17 -7.48 -17.88
N THR A 102 3.84 -6.18 -17.95
CA THR A 102 4.51 -5.11 -17.21
C THR A 102 3.90 -4.89 -15.84
N ALA A 103 2.60 -5.15 -15.68
CA ALA A 103 1.90 -5.02 -14.40
C ALA A 103 2.37 -6.04 -13.35
N VAL A 104 2.63 -7.29 -13.75
CA VAL A 104 3.05 -8.35 -12.81
C VAL A 104 4.36 -8.01 -12.09
N PRO A 105 5.46 -7.65 -12.77
CA PRO A 105 6.69 -7.22 -12.09
C PRO A 105 6.49 -5.95 -11.25
N MET A 106 5.61 -5.05 -11.67
CA MET A 106 5.30 -3.82 -10.92
C MET A 106 4.57 -4.12 -9.60
N VAL A 107 3.65 -5.09 -9.59
CA VAL A 107 3.00 -5.58 -8.36
C VAL A 107 4.02 -6.26 -7.45
N MET A 108 4.93 -7.07 -7.99
CA MET A 108 6.03 -7.66 -7.22
C MET A 108 6.93 -6.58 -6.60
N GLY A 109 7.24 -5.53 -7.35
CA GLY A 109 7.97 -4.37 -6.86
C GLY A 109 7.22 -3.61 -5.76
N ALA A 110 5.91 -3.44 -5.91
CA ALA A 110 5.07 -2.79 -4.91
C ALA A 110 5.10 -3.53 -3.56
N ASN A 111 5.22 -4.85 -3.60
CA ASN A 111 5.37 -5.69 -2.42
C ASN A 111 6.74 -5.50 -1.76
N ILE A 112 7.82 -5.54 -2.53
CA ILE A 112 9.20 -5.32 -2.07
C ILE A 112 9.39 -3.91 -1.47
N GLY A 113 8.75 -2.89 -2.04
CA GLY A 113 8.86 -1.50 -1.55
C GLY A 113 8.38 -1.32 -0.10
N THR A 114 7.43 -2.13 0.35
CA THR A 114 6.95 -2.11 1.74
C THR A 114 8.03 -2.64 2.69
N THR A 115 8.72 -3.71 2.30
CA THR A 115 9.86 -4.28 3.05
C THR A 115 11.01 -3.30 3.19
N ILE A 116 11.37 -2.60 2.10
CA ILE A 116 12.46 -1.61 2.12
C ILE A 116 12.13 -0.47 3.09
N THR A 117 10.90 0.05 3.02
CA THR A 117 10.42 1.12 3.92
C THR A 117 10.46 0.65 5.37
N ASN A 118 9.89 -0.52 5.67
CA ASN A 118 9.88 -1.08 7.03
C ASN A 118 11.30 -1.35 7.55
N THR A 119 12.22 -1.80 6.69
CA THR A 119 13.62 -2.01 7.05
C THR A 119 14.29 -0.69 7.44
N ILE A 120 14.14 0.37 6.63
CA ILE A 120 14.69 1.70 6.94
C ILE A 120 14.10 2.26 8.24
N VAL A 121 12.79 2.17 8.43
CA VAL A 121 12.10 2.65 9.64
C VAL A 121 12.56 1.88 10.88
N SER A 122 12.75 0.56 10.75
CA SER A 122 13.23 -0.29 11.83
C SER A 122 14.68 0.05 12.21
N LEU A 123 15.56 0.27 11.23
CA LEU A 123 16.94 0.70 11.46
C LEU A 123 17.00 2.08 12.14
N ALA A 124 16.08 2.99 11.79
CA ALA A 124 15.97 4.29 12.44
C ALA A 124 15.54 4.19 13.92
N HIS A 125 14.80 3.14 14.30
CA HIS A 125 14.30 2.90 15.66
C HIS A 125 15.14 1.87 16.45
N ALA A 126 16.30 1.47 15.96
CA ALA A 126 17.16 0.44 16.56
C ALA A 126 17.62 0.72 18.02
N ARG A 127 17.38 1.94 18.56
CA ARG A 127 17.66 2.30 19.96
C ARG A 127 16.57 1.91 20.97
N LYS A 128 15.41 1.37 20.54
CA LYS A 128 14.36 0.81 21.42
C LYS A 128 14.04 -0.64 21.02
N SER A 129 14.60 -1.59 21.78
CA SER A 129 14.69 -3.02 21.43
C SER A 129 13.35 -3.75 21.28
N ASP A 130 12.34 -3.35 22.05
CA ASP A 130 11.11 -4.15 22.20
C ASP A 130 10.08 -3.84 21.09
N GLU A 131 9.99 -2.58 20.67
CA GLU A 131 9.15 -2.13 19.54
C GLU A 131 9.73 -2.58 18.18
N PHE A 132 11.06 -2.57 18.04
CA PHE A 132 11.76 -3.03 16.83
C PHE A 132 11.43 -4.49 16.50
N ARG A 133 11.48 -5.38 17.51
CA ARG A 133 11.22 -6.82 17.31
C ARG A 133 9.77 -7.08 16.88
N LEU A 134 8.81 -6.36 17.47
CA LEU A 134 7.40 -6.54 17.15
C LEU A 134 7.07 -5.99 15.75
N ALA A 135 7.57 -4.79 15.42
CA ALA A 135 7.36 -4.17 14.11
C ALA A 135 8.06 -4.96 12.98
N PHE A 136 9.28 -5.44 13.21
CA PHE A 136 10.02 -6.25 12.23
C PHE A 136 9.38 -7.63 12.02
N ALA A 137 8.92 -8.29 13.10
CA ALA A 137 8.23 -9.58 12.98
C ALA A 137 6.87 -9.43 12.26
N ALA A 138 6.12 -8.36 12.56
CA ALA A 138 4.85 -8.07 11.88
C ALA A 138 5.06 -7.76 10.38
N ALA A 139 6.08 -6.97 10.04
CA ALA A 139 6.48 -6.70 8.67
C ALA A 139 6.88 -7.99 7.93
N THR A 140 7.70 -8.83 8.57
CA THR A 140 8.17 -10.08 7.97
C THR A 140 7.02 -11.07 7.73
N MET A 141 6.09 -11.23 8.69
CA MET A 141 4.91 -12.08 8.48
C MET A 141 3.98 -11.55 7.40
N HIS A 142 3.85 -10.23 7.27
CA HIS A 142 3.12 -9.61 6.19
C HIS A 142 3.80 -9.84 4.83
N ASP A 143 5.14 -9.81 4.78
CA ASP A 143 5.92 -10.10 3.57
C ASP A 143 5.80 -11.57 3.14
N PHE A 144 5.79 -12.53 4.07
CA PHE A 144 5.61 -13.95 3.75
C PHE A 144 4.23 -14.25 3.17
N PHE A 145 3.19 -13.54 3.61
CA PHE A 145 1.84 -13.69 3.04
C PHE A 145 1.70 -13.06 1.65
N ASN A 146 2.67 -12.22 1.25
CA ASN A 146 2.64 -11.43 0.01
C ASN A 146 3.54 -12.02 -1.09
N VAL A 147 4.34 -13.03 -0.75
CA VAL A 147 5.26 -13.76 -1.64
C VAL A 147 4.73 -15.16 -2.02
N ILE A 148 3.78 -15.71 -1.25
CA ILE A 148 3.04 -16.96 -1.55
C ILE A 148 1.74 -16.62 -2.28
#